data_AF-A0A9E5GXY4-F1
#
_entry.id   AF-A0A9E5GXY4-F1
#
_cell.length_a   1.000
_cell.length_b   1.000
_cell.length_c   1.000
_cell.angle_alpha   90.00
_cell.angle_beta   90.00
_cell.angle_gamma   90.00
#
_symmetry.space_group_name_H-M   'P 1'
#
loop_
_entity.id
_entity.type
_entity.pdbx_description
1 polymer ?
#
loop_
_entity_poly.entity_id
_entity_poly.type
_entity_poly.pdbx_seq_one_letter_code
_entity_poly.pdbx_strand_id
1 'polypeptide(L)'
;MINRSNNTTMTRRITLILLSIVVSVVAATAGASIAMATTLKNVSVVTGDHILLKDLFDGVTRNADYVIGNAPNPGEDMVLNARTLYRIAIALDLQWRPKTAADSITVRREATIVPYSSIERALKEELGQNGLSGRYDIALNSGKPSLVLSRDLPQSVEISSMEFDPARDSFNAVLVAPSRDNPIKKISVSGKVERLVSVPVLRSPMRNGMIIGKNDIEMISLPAHELQHSTLFNAEDVIGLTPRRIAHAGKPMMEGELERPQIVDRGETITIFFREGPLMLSAKGKALQSGAKGDLIRVTNLGSSRSVDGVVSGENEVIVQ
;
A
#
# COMPACT_ATOMS: atom_id res chain seq x y z
N MET A 1 51.86 54.70 90.52
CA MET A 1 50.69 53.80 90.54
C MET A 1 49.61 54.44 89.68
N ILE A 2 49.53 54.27 88.34
CA ILE A 2 49.10 53.11 87.51
C ILE A 2 47.78 52.48 87.98
N ASN A 3 46.67 52.69 87.25
CA ASN A 3 45.87 51.69 86.48
C ASN A 3 44.55 52.35 85.98
N ARG A 4 44.26 52.60 84.69
CA ARG A 4 43.84 51.74 83.56
C ARG A 4 42.53 50.93 83.75
N SER A 5 41.48 51.31 82.98
CA SER A 5 40.39 50.50 82.36
C SER A 5 39.12 51.38 82.24
N ASN A 6 38.68 52.01 81.13
CA ASN A 6 38.48 51.67 79.71
C ASN A 6 37.40 50.61 79.37
N ASN A 7 36.34 51.09 78.70
CA ASN A 7 35.79 50.54 77.44
C ASN A 7 34.96 49.25 77.44
N THR A 8 34.04 49.02 78.40
CA THR A 8 33.16 47.83 78.36
C THR A 8 31.68 48.10 78.03
N THR A 9 31.19 49.35 78.04
CA THR A 9 29.76 49.63 77.80
C THR A 9 29.42 50.03 76.36
N MET A 10 30.35 50.63 75.62
CA MET A 10 30.11 51.12 74.25
C MET A 10 30.19 50.01 73.19
N THR A 11 31.07 49.02 73.38
CA THR A 11 31.25 47.85 72.50
C THR A 11 30.03 46.93 72.47
N ARG A 12 29.26 46.86 73.57
CA ARG A 12 28.05 46.01 73.70
C ARG A 12 26.81 46.56 72.99
N ARG A 13 26.70 47.88 72.81
CA ARG A 13 25.58 48.52 72.07
C ARG A 13 25.81 48.52 70.57
N ILE A 14 27.06 48.64 70.11
CA ILE A 14 27.42 48.63 68.69
C ILE A 14 27.32 47.21 68.10
N THR A 15 27.64 46.16 68.88
CA THR A 15 27.44 44.76 68.45
C THR A 15 25.97 44.37 68.31
N LEU A 16 25.06 44.91 69.13
CA LEU A 16 23.63 44.62 69.03
C LEU A 16 22.97 45.27 67.80
N ILE A 17 23.40 46.47 67.39
CA ILE A 17 22.88 47.14 66.19
C ILE A 17 23.41 46.47 64.91
N LEU A 18 24.68 46.07 64.87
CA LEU A 18 25.25 45.32 63.74
C LEU A 18 24.64 43.92 63.59
N LEU A 19 24.30 43.23 64.69
CA LEU A 19 23.63 41.94 64.63
C LEU A 19 22.19 42.06 64.09
N SER A 20 21.48 43.15 64.41
CA SER A 20 20.12 43.39 63.89
C SER A 20 20.09 43.66 62.38
N ILE A 21 21.09 44.35 61.84
CA ILE A 21 21.17 44.64 60.39
C ILE A 21 21.58 43.38 59.61
N VAL A 22 22.45 42.53 60.17
CA VAL A 22 22.81 41.24 59.54
C VAL A 22 21.62 40.28 59.56
N VAL A 23 20.80 40.25 60.62
CA VAL A 23 19.59 39.42 60.66
C VAL A 23 18.52 39.95 59.69
N SER A 24 18.38 41.26 59.51
CA SER A 24 17.46 41.83 58.50
C SER A 24 17.93 41.61 57.06
N VAL A 25 19.24 41.59 56.79
CA VAL A 25 19.77 41.30 55.44
C VAL A 25 19.74 39.80 55.13
N VAL A 26 19.93 38.93 56.12
CA VAL A 26 19.76 37.47 55.95
C VAL A 26 18.28 37.09 55.79
N ALA A 27 17.35 37.83 56.40
CA ALA A 27 15.91 37.66 56.16
C ALA A 27 15.47 38.18 54.78
N ALA A 28 16.21 39.09 54.14
CA ALA A 28 15.95 39.56 52.78
C ALA A 28 16.52 38.65 51.68
N THR A 29 17.39 37.70 52.05
CA THR A 29 17.88 36.61 51.18
C THR A 29 17.24 35.26 51.51
N ALA A 30 16.24 35.23 52.39
CA ALA A 30 15.35 34.07 52.52
C ALA A 30 14.65 33.91 51.18
N GLY A 31 15.12 32.95 50.40
CA GLY A 31 14.73 32.71 49.03
C GLY A 31 13.23 32.86 48.87
N ALA A 32 12.84 33.79 47.98
CA ALA A 32 11.61 33.60 47.25
C ALA A 32 11.77 32.26 46.52
N SER A 33 11.39 31.16 47.19
CA SER A 33 10.88 30.01 46.48
C SER A 33 9.75 30.57 45.65
N ILE A 34 10.02 30.75 44.36
CA ILE A 34 8.97 30.93 43.37
C ILE A 34 8.08 29.71 43.59
N ALA A 35 6.99 29.89 44.33
CA ALA A 35 5.95 28.91 44.41
C ALA A 35 5.55 28.69 42.95
N MET A 36 5.93 27.55 42.38
CA MET A 36 5.48 27.17 41.04
C MET A 36 3.97 26.99 41.16
N ALA A 37 3.23 28.07 40.89
CA ALA A 37 1.79 28.04 40.94
C ALA A 37 1.33 26.98 39.95
N THR A 38 0.48 26.06 40.40
CA THR A 38 -0.09 25.03 39.53
C THR A 38 -0.94 25.70 38.47
N THR A 39 -0.51 25.68 37.21
CA THR A 39 -1.24 26.29 36.09
C THR A 39 -1.90 25.24 35.22
N LEU A 40 -3.07 25.54 34.67
CA LEU A 40 -3.77 24.67 33.74
C LEU A 40 -3.15 24.78 32.35
N LYS A 41 -2.91 23.63 31.71
CA LYS A 41 -2.51 23.57 30.30
C LYS A 41 -3.72 23.79 29.39
N ASN A 42 -3.53 24.46 28.25
CA ASN A 42 -4.63 24.67 27.29
C ASN A 42 -4.82 23.45 26.38
N VAL A 43 -3.71 22.86 25.94
CA VAL A 43 -3.67 21.66 25.11
C VAL A 43 -2.63 20.72 25.66
N SER A 44 -2.95 19.44 25.72
CA SER A 44 -2.03 18.38 26.13
C SER A 44 -2.06 17.25 25.12
N VAL A 45 -0.89 16.71 24.80
CA VAL A 45 -0.76 15.56 23.90
C VAL A 45 -0.35 14.36 24.74
N VAL A 46 -1.18 13.33 24.73
CA VAL A 46 -0.96 12.08 25.47
C VAL A 46 -0.65 10.93 24.51
N THR A 47 0.17 9.98 24.96
CA THR A 47 0.53 8.77 24.21
C THR A 47 -0.12 7.52 24.80
N GLY A 48 -0.11 7.39 26.14
CA GLY A 48 -0.67 6.26 26.88
C GLY A 48 -2.20 6.17 26.90
N ASP A 49 -2.72 5.06 27.43
CA ASP A 49 -4.17 4.79 27.54
C ASP A 49 -4.85 5.58 28.66
N HIS A 50 -4.06 6.22 29.52
CA HIS A 50 -4.53 6.96 30.67
C HIS A 50 -3.99 8.38 30.67
N ILE A 51 -4.81 9.30 31.16
CA ILE A 51 -4.45 10.68 31.40
C ILE A 51 -3.85 10.80 32.79
N LEU A 52 -2.65 11.35 32.87
CA LEU A 52 -1.94 11.57 34.11
C LEU A 52 -2.16 13.00 34.61
N LEU A 53 -1.96 13.23 35.91
CA LEU A 53 -2.14 14.55 36.50
C LEU A 53 -1.22 15.61 35.87
N LYS A 54 0.03 15.22 35.58
CA LYS A 54 1.02 16.06 34.88
C LYS A 54 0.60 16.45 33.46
N ASP A 55 -0.32 15.71 32.85
CA ASP A 55 -0.81 16.00 31.51
C ASP A 55 -1.81 17.16 31.52
N LEU A 56 -2.43 17.45 32.68
CA LEU A 56 -3.44 18.48 32.82
C LEU A 56 -2.90 19.80 33.40
N PHE A 57 -1.97 19.70 34.36
CA PHE A 57 -1.46 20.86 35.09
C PHE A 57 0.07 20.93 35.05
N ASP A 58 0.61 22.15 34.92
CA ASP A 58 2.03 22.44 35.11
C ASP A 58 2.34 22.69 36.60
N GLY A 59 3.59 22.50 37.00
CA GLY A 59 4.03 22.71 38.39
C GLY A 59 3.57 21.65 39.38
N VAL A 60 3.04 20.51 38.91
CA VAL A 60 2.68 19.36 39.74
C VAL A 60 3.96 18.65 40.19
N THR A 61 4.29 18.79 41.49
CA THR A 61 5.49 18.16 42.09
C THR A 61 5.18 16.88 42.86
N ARG A 62 3.93 16.71 43.33
CA ARG A 62 3.46 15.51 44.02
C ARG A 62 2.47 14.76 43.14
N ASN A 63 2.56 13.43 43.11
CA ASN A 63 1.60 12.56 42.41
C ASN A 63 1.44 12.91 40.91
N ALA A 64 2.51 13.36 40.25
CA ALA A 64 2.51 13.76 38.85
C ALA A 64 2.02 12.63 37.90
N ASP A 65 2.34 11.38 38.23
CA ASP A 65 1.93 10.18 37.48
C ASP A 65 0.61 9.58 37.97
N TYR A 66 -0.19 10.32 38.74
CA TYR A 66 -1.49 9.85 39.18
C TYR A 66 -2.48 9.78 38.01
N VAL A 67 -3.13 8.62 37.85
CA VAL A 67 -4.10 8.36 36.78
C VAL A 67 -5.43 9.03 37.09
N ILE A 68 -5.85 9.95 36.21
CA ILE A 68 -7.10 10.70 36.31
C ILE A 68 -8.25 9.95 35.65
N GLY A 69 -7.96 9.25 34.56
CA GLY A 69 -8.95 8.50 33.79
C GLY A 69 -8.39 8.00 32.47
N ASN A 70 -9.29 7.52 31.60
CA ASN A 70 -8.93 7.03 30.28
C ASN A 70 -8.63 8.19 29.32
N ALA A 71 -7.60 8.02 28.49
CA ALA A 71 -7.30 8.89 27.37
C ALA A 71 -8.34 8.72 26.25
N PRO A 72 -8.52 9.72 25.35
CA PRO A 72 -9.34 9.54 24.16
C PRO A 72 -8.76 8.44 23.26
N ASN A 73 -9.54 7.99 22.27
CA ASN A 73 -9.00 7.06 21.27
C ASN A 73 -7.87 7.73 20.48
N PRO A 74 -6.88 6.97 19.97
CA PRO A 74 -5.83 7.53 19.14
C PRO A 74 -6.41 8.29 17.94
N GLY A 75 -6.04 9.56 17.79
CA GLY A 75 -6.51 10.46 16.74
C GLY A 75 -7.72 11.31 17.13
N GLU A 76 -8.26 11.12 18.34
CA GLU A 76 -9.37 11.90 18.89
C GLU A 76 -8.90 12.93 19.94
N ASP A 77 -9.75 13.93 20.15
CA ASP A 77 -9.60 14.98 21.15
C ASP A 77 -10.67 14.81 22.23
N MET A 78 -10.29 15.01 23.50
CA MET A 78 -11.21 15.08 24.64
C MET A 78 -11.07 16.42 25.35
N VAL A 79 -12.20 17.06 25.66
CA VAL A 79 -12.23 18.34 26.38
C VAL A 79 -12.62 18.12 27.83
N LEU A 80 -11.78 18.56 28.77
CA LEU A 80 -12.10 18.62 30.19
C LEU A 80 -12.44 20.06 30.58
N ASN A 81 -13.68 20.27 31.04
CA ASN A 81 -14.17 21.60 31.44
C ASN A 81 -13.75 22.00 32.87
N ALA A 82 -13.90 23.29 33.18
CA ALA A 82 -13.56 23.89 34.48
C ALA A 82 -14.13 23.11 35.67
N ARG A 83 -15.38 22.64 35.58
CA ARG A 83 -16.04 21.92 36.68
C ARG A 83 -15.36 20.58 36.97
N THR A 84 -14.99 19.83 35.95
CA THR A 84 -14.26 18.56 36.10
C THR A 84 -12.85 18.79 36.60
N LEU A 85 -12.13 19.74 36.02
CA LEU A 85 -10.78 20.12 36.44
C LEU A 85 -10.75 20.58 37.90
N TYR A 86 -11.77 21.32 38.35
CA TYR A 86 -11.83 21.80 39.73
C TYR A 86 -12.09 20.67 40.73
N ARG A 87 -12.92 19.69 40.37
CA ARG A 87 -13.11 18.47 41.18
C ARG A 87 -11.81 17.69 41.33
N ILE A 88 -11.05 17.54 40.25
CA ILE A 88 -9.74 16.87 40.25
C ILE A 88 -8.76 17.64 41.16
N ALA A 89 -8.70 18.97 41.02
CA ALA A 89 -7.82 19.80 41.81
C ALA A 89 -8.12 19.71 43.32
N ILE A 90 -9.39 19.74 43.73
CA ILE A 90 -9.77 19.56 45.14
C ILE A 90 -9.40 18.16 45.64
N ALA A 91 -9.71 17.12 44.85
CA ALA A 91 -9.48 15.73 45.26
C ALA A 91 -7.99 15.42 45.47
N LEU A 92 -7.10 16.11 44.75
CA LEU A 92 -5.65 15.91 44.77
C LEU A 92 -4.90 17.04 45.48
N ASP A 93 -5.61 17.89 46.22
CA ASP A 93 -5.06 19.03 46.99
C ASP A 93 -4.16 19.97 46.17
N LEU A 94 -4.57 20.24 44.93
CA LEU A 94 -3.87 21.17 44.03
C LEU A 94 -4.33 22.61 44.27
N GLN A 95 -3.37 23.54 44.29
CA GLN A 95 -3.63 24.98 44.42
C GLN A 95 -4.08 25.63 43.11
N TRP A 96 -4.94 24.95 42.35
CA TRP A 96 -5.54 25.47 41.13
C TRP A 96 -7.02 25.78 41.32
N ARG A 97 -7.47 26.91 40.77
CA ARG A 97 -8.88 27.31 40.73
C ARG A 97 -9.22 27.85 39.34
N PRO A 98 -10.41 27.58 38.80
CA PRO A 98 -10.83 28.14 37.52
C PRO A 98 -10.92 29.67 37.64
N LYS A 99 -10.33 30.38 36.67
CA LYS A 99 -10.46 31.83 36.52
C LYS A 99 -11.82 32.19 35.96
N THR A 100 -12.31 31.37 35.03
CA THR A 100 -13.63 31.52 34.40
C THR A 100 -14.33 30.18 34.25
N ALA A 101 -15.64 30.20 34.03
CA ALA A 101 -16.40 28.99 33.71
C ALA A 101 -16.02 28.36 32.34
N ALA A 102 -15.34 29.13 31.48
CA ALA A 102 -14.89 28.69 30.17
C ALA A 102 -13.52 28.01 30.19
N ASP A 103 -12.83 27.98 31.34
CA ASP A 103 -11.53 27.33 31.47
C ASP A 103 -11.68 25.84 31.08
N SER A 104 -10.82 25.39 30.18
CA SER A 104 -10.84 24.02 29.69
C SER A 104 -9.47 23.61 29.18
N ILE A 105 -9.25 22.31 29.11
CA ILE A 105 -8.09 21.73 28.45
C ILE A 105 -8.56 20.76 27.36
N THR A 106 -7.91 20.82 26.21
CA THR A 106 -8.06 19.81 25.16
C THR A 106 -6.93 18.79 25.27
N VAL A 107 -7.28 17.55 25.59
CA VAL A 107 -6.36 16.42 25.60
C VAL A 107 -6.47 15.71 24.26
N ARG A 108 -5.39 15.72 23.48
CA ARG A 108 -5.28 15.05 22.17
C ARG A 108 -4.44 13.80 22.31
N ARG A 109 -4.89 12.69 21.72
CA ARG A 109 -4.04 11.49 21.61
C ARG A 109 -3.48 11.41 20.20
N GLU A 110 -2.18 11.67 20.04
CA GLU A 110 -1.56 11.60 18.73
C GLU A 110 -1.55 10.17 18.20
N ALA A 111 -2.03 10.03 16.97
CA ALA A 111 -2.17 8.74 16.31
C ALA A 111 -1.24 8.61 15.12
N THR A 112 -0.95 7.36 14.84
CA THR A 112 -0.23 6.92 13.67
C THR A 112 -1.07 5.85 12.98
N ILE A 113 -1.21 5.98 11.65
CA ILE A 113 -2.00 5.05 10.83
C ILE A 113 -1.07 3.98 10.27
N VAL A 114 -1.45 2.71 10.38
CA VAL A 114 -0.75 1.61 9.71
C VAL A 114 -1.13 1.64 8.24
N PRO A 115 -0.16 1.79 7.31
CA PRO A 115 -0.46 1.86 5.89
C PRO A 115 -0.99 0.52 5.38
N TYR A 116 -1.93 0.58 4.43
CA TYR A 116 -2.51 -0.62 3.80
C TYR A 116 -1.45 -1.55 3.20
N SER A 117 -0.36 -1.00 2.66
CA SER A 117 0.73 -1.79 2.08
C SER A 117 1.43 -2.70 3.11
N SER A 118 1.47 -2.31 4.39
CA SER A 118 2.00 -3.19 5.45
C SER A 118 1.04 -4.34 5.73
N ILE A 119 -0.27 -4.08 5.74
CA ILE A 119 -1.31 -5.11 5.89
C ILE A 119 -1.27 -6.09 4.72
N GLU A 120 -1.20 -5.57 3.49
CA GLU A 120 -1.13 -6.38 2.29
C GLU A 120 0.12 -7.27 2.27
N ARG A 121 1.28 -6.73 2.70
CA ARG A 121 2.52 -7.50 2.81
C ARG A 121 2.39 -8.64 3.82
N ALA A 122 1.85 -8.37 5.01
CA ALA A 122 1.64 -9.38 6.04
C ALA A 122 0.66 -10.47 5.57
N LEU A 123 -0.41 -10.10 4.86
CA LEU A 123 -1.34 -11.06 4.27
C LEU A 123 -0.68 -11.92 3.18
N LYS A 124 0.09 -11.31 2.26
CA LYS A 124 0.81 -12.04 1.19
C LYS A 124 1.84 -13.02 1.77
N GLU A 125 2.54 -12.62 2.83
CA GLU A 125 3.50 -13.49 3.51
C GLU A 125 2.82 -14.71 4.16
N GLU A 126 1.74 -14.51 4.92
CA GLU A 126 1.01 -15.60 5.57
C GLU A 126 0.32 -16.51 4.55
N LEU A 127 -0.25 -15.96 3.46
CA LEU A 127 -0.80 -16.76 2.37
C LEU A 127 0.28 -17.63 1.69
N GLY A 128 1.49 -17.09 1.53
CA GLY A 128 2.64 -17.84 1.02
C GLY A 128 3.01 -19.02 1.91
N GLN A 129 2.98 -18.85 3.23
CA GLN A 129 3.23 -19.92 4.20
C GLN A 129 2.13 -21.00 4.16
N ASN A 130 0.89 -20.62 3.84
CA ASN A 130 -0.23 -21.55 3.63
C ASN A 130 -0.20 -22.24 2.25
N GLY A 131 0.91 -22.16 1.53
CA GLY A 131 1.13 -22.88 0.27
C GLY A 131 0.65 -22.17 -0.99
N LEU A 132 0.17 -20.92 -0.88
CA LEU A 132 -0.18 -20.13 -2.05
C LEU A 132 1.10 -19.63 -2.75
N SER A 133 1.27 -20.00 -4.02
CA SER A 133 2.40 -19.60 -4.85
C SER A 133 1.95 -18.92 -6.15
N GLY A 134 2.85 -18.16 -6.76
CA GLY A 134 2.60 -17.43 -8.01
C GLY A 134 2.31 -15.94 -7.82
N ARG A 135 1.89 -15.28 -8.90
CA ARG A 135 1.47 -13.87 -8.86
C ARG A 135 -0.02 -13.81 -8.57
N TYR A 136 -0.39 -13.01 -7.58
CA TYR A 136 -1.78 -12.81 -7.21
C TYR A 136 -1.94 -11.45 -6.54
N ASP A 137 -3.16 -10.93 -6.63
CA ASP A 137 -3.62 -9.79 -5.85
C ASP A 137 -4.64 -10.23 -4.80
N ILE A 138 -4.87 -9.35 -3.83
CA ILE A 138 -5.77 -9.58 -2.71
C ILE A 138 -6.93 -8.59 -2.81
N ALA A 139 -8.14 -9.13 -2.96
CA ALA A 139 -9.37 -8.37 -2.95
C ALA A 139 -10.08 -8.55 -1.60
N LEU A 140 -10.11 -7.51 -0.77
CA LEU A 140 -10.80 -7.55 0.52
C LEU A 140 -12.29 -7.23 0.38
N ASN A 141 -13.13 -7.98 1.10
CA ASN A 141 -14.59 -7.81 1.04
C ASN A 141 -15.04 -6.53 1.76
N SER A 142 -14.39 -6.17 2.87
CA SER A 142 -14.75 -5.02 3.71
C SER A 142 -14.05 -3.72 3.31
N GLY A 143 -13.49 -3.64 2.10
CA GLY A 143 -12.65 -2.54 1.65
C GLY A 143 -11.26 -2.54 2.33
N LYS A 144 -10.56 -1.39 2.27
CA LYS A 144 -9.22 -1.24 2.85
C LYS A 144 -9.30 -0.95 4.35
N PRO A 145 -8.91 -1.88 5.23
CA PRO A 145 -8.94 -1.65 6.67
C PRO A 145 -7.93 -0.58 7.08
N SER A 146 -8.31 0.24 8.08
CA SER A 146 -7.42 1.22 8.70
C SER A 146 -7.17 0.85 10.16
N LEU A 147 -5.92 0.55 10.51
CA LEU A 147 -5.49 0.46 11.90
C LEU A 147 -4.88 1.79 12.33
N VAL A 148 -5.43 2.34 13.41
CA VAL A 148 -4.95 3.57 14.04
C VAL A 148 -4.39 3.16 15.39
N LEU A 149 -3.12 3.50 15.61
CA LEU A 149 -2.34 3.20 16.80
C LEU A 149 -1.85 4.51 17.43
N SER A 150 -1.43 4.44 18.68
CA SER A 150 -0.76 5.56 19.36
C SER A 150 0.62 5.82 18.74
N ARG A 151 1.09 7.07 18.76
CA ARG A 151 2.34 7.48 18.09
C ARG A 151 3.59 6.72 18.56
N ASP A 152 3.62 6.32 19.82
CA ASP A 152 4.71 5.59 20.47
C ASP A 152 4.82 4.12 20.05
N LEU A 153 3.80 3.60 19.36
CA LEU A 153 3.77 2.21 18.90
C LEU A 153 4.31 2.08 17.47
N PRO A 154 4.99 0.96 17.15
CA PRO A 154 5.39 0.65 15.79
C PRO A 154 4.18 0.59 14.85
N GLN A 155 4.34 1.09 13.62
CA GLN A 155 3.36 0.96 12.53
C GLN A 155 3.36 -0.45 11.89
N SER A 156 3.49 -1.48 12.72
CA SER A 156 3.50 -2.87 12.28
C SER A 156 2.14 -3.51 12.46
N VAL A 157 1.95 -4.59 11.70
CA VAL A 157 0.77 -5.44 11.76
C VAL A 157 1.24 -6.85 11.49
N GLU A 158 0.71 -7.79 12.24
CA GLU A 158 0.94 -9.21 12.06
C GLU A 158 -0.40 -9.91 11.90
N ILE A 159 -0.41 -11.01 11.16
CA ILE A 159 -1.56 -11.92 11.18
C ILE A 159 -1.52 -12.64 12.52
N SER A 160 -2.62 -12.93 13.20
CA SER A 160 -2.64 -13.77 14.41
C SER A 160 -3.07 -15.19 14.06
N SER A 161 -4.05 -15.30 13.17
CA SER A 161 -4.53 -16.53 12.58
C SER A 161 -5.06 -16.27 11.18
N MET A 162 -4.90 -17.24 10.28
CA MET A 162 -5.43 -17.20 8.93
C MET A 162 -6.02 -18.56 8.57
N GLU A 163 -7.21 -18.54 7.98
CA GLU A 163 -7.85 -19.68 7.35
C GLU A 163 -7.93 -19.38 5.85
N PHE A 164 -7.34 -20.23 5.02
CA PHE A 164 -7.38 -20.13 3.57
C PHE A 164 -8.08 -21.35 2.97
N ASP A 165 -9.11 -21.10 2.17
CA ASP A 165 -9.81 -22.11 1.37
C ASP A 165 -9.28 -22.04 -0.08
N PRO A 166 -8.42 -22.99 -0.50
CA PRO A 166 -7.83 -23.00 -1.84
C PRO A 166 -8.84 -23.34 -2.94
N ALA A 167 -9.97 -23.98 -2.62
CA ALA A 167 -10.98 -24.32 -3.62
C ALA A 167 -11.79 -23.09 -4.05
N ARG A 168 -11.96 -22.13 -3.13
CA ARG A 168 -12.69 -20.88 -3.37
C ARG A 168 -11.77 -19.67 -3.53
N ASP A 169 -10.45 -19.87 -3.45
CA ASP A 169 -9.43 -18.82 -3.38
C ASP A 169 -9.86 -17.71 -2.39
N SER A 170 -10.35 -18.09 -1.22
CA SER A 170 -10.88 -17.16 -0.21
C SER A 170 -10.20 -17.35 1.12
N PHE A 171 -10.02 -16.26 1.88
CA PHE A 171 -9.42 -16.33 3.21
C PHE A 171 -10.17 -15.50 4.24
N ASN A 172 -10.01 -15.91 5.50
CA ASN A 172 -10.33 -15.12 6.68
C ASN A 172 -9.05 -14.99 7.50
N ALA A 173 -8.67 -13.78 7.84
CA ALA A 173 -7.48 -13.51 8.63
C ALA A 173 -7.80 -12.55 9.77
N VAL A 174 -7.15 -12.78 10.90
CA VAL A 174 -7.24 -11.94 12.08
C VAL A 174 -5.95 -11.14 12.16
N LEU A 175 -6.03 -9.82 11.96
CA LEU A 175 -4.90 -8.91 12.05
C LEU A 175 -4.77 -8.41 13.49
N VAL A 176 -3.54 -8.35 13.98
CA VAL A 176 -3.19 -7.77 15.28
C VAL A 176 -2.09 -6.73 15.11
N ALA A 177 -2.17 -5.66 15.88
CA ALA A 177 -1.18 -4.60 15.88
C ALA A 177 -0.85 -4.13 17.31
N PRO A 178 0.41 -3.75 17.58
CA PRO A 178 1.54 -3.74 16.65
C PRO A 178 2.14 -5.13 16.37
N SER A 179 1.99 -6.10 17.27
CA SER A 179 2.53 -7.47 17.14
C SER A 179 1.61 -8.52 17.75
N ARG A 180 1.86 -9.81 17.45
CA ARG A 180 1.18 -10.96 18.06
C ARG A 180 1.41 -11.06 19.58
N ASP A 181 2.61 -10.68 20.04
CA ASP A 181 3.00 -10.83 21.45
C ASP A 181 2.29 -9.84 22.39
N ASN A 182 2.03 -8.62 21.90
CA ASN A 182 1.32 -7.59 22.65
C ASN A 182 0.30 -6.88 21.76
N PRO A 183 -0.83 -7.55 21.46
CA PRO A 183 -1.84 -7.01 20.55
C PRO A 183 -2.68 -5.94 21.26
N ILE A 184 -2.55 -4.70 20.81
CA ILE A 184 -3.35 -3.57 21.31
C ILE A 184 -4.64 -3.41 20.51
N LYS A 185 -4.59 -3.71 19.21
CA LYS A 185 -5.76 -3.67 18.32
C LYS A 185 -5.87 -4.95 17.53
N LYS A 186 -7.09 -5.48 17.43
CA LYS A 186 -7.42 -6.70 16.70
C LYS A 186 -8.55 -6.42 15.72
N ILE A 187 -8.38 -6.79 14.46
CA ILE A 187 -9.42 -6.68 13.42
C ILE A 187 -9.50 -7.98 12.63
N SER A 188 -10.71 -8.36 12.22
CA SER A 188 -10.91 -9.51 11.32
C SER A 188 -11.12 -8.99 9.91
N VAL A 189 -10.43 -9.59 8.94
CA VAL A 189 -10.54 -9.28 7.51
C VAL A 189 -10.83 -10.55 6.73
N SER A 190 -11.68 -10.43 5.72
CA SER A 190 -11.96 -11.49 4.78
C SER A 190 -11.78 -10.98 3.35
N GLY A 191 -11.40 -11.87 2.46
CA GLY A 191 -11.15 -11.51 1.07
C GLY A 191 -10.97 -12.72 0.16
N LYS A 192 -10.69 -12.41 -1.10
CA LYS A 192 -10.37 -13.36 -2.14
C LYS A 192 -8.96 -13.12 -2.66
N VAL A 193 -8.37 -14.20 -3.14
CA VAL A 193 -7.11 -14.22 -3.86
C VAL A 193 -7.41 -14.19 -5.35
N GLU A 194 -6.97 -13.13 -6.02
CA GLU A 194 -7.11 -13.00 -7.47
C GLU A 194 -5.81 -13.44 -8.13
N ARG A 195 -5.79 -14.68 -8.61
CA ARG A 195 -4.62 -15.22 -9.33
C ARG A 195 -4.40 -14.43 -10.60
N LEU A 196 -3.20 -13.89 -10.75
CA LEU A 196 -2.82 -13.12 -11.92
C LEU A 196 -2.12 -14.02 -12.93
N VAL A 197 -2.57 -13.95 -14.17
CA VAL A 197 -1.99 -14.67 -15.29
C VAL A 197 -1.45 -13.67 -16.29
N SER A 198 -0.26 -13.94 -16.80
CA SER A 198 0.37 -13.11 -17.83
C SER A 198 -0.21 -13.48 -19.19
N VAL A 199 -0.73 -12.51 -19.93
CA VAL A 199 -1.29 -12.71 -21.27
C VAL A 199 -0.72 -11.70 -22.27
N PRO A 200 -0.49 -12.10 -23.54
CA PRO A 200 -0.11 -11.21 -24.61
C PRO A 200 -1.31 -10.37 -25.07
N VAL A 201 -1.08 -9.07 -25.19
CA VAL A 201 -1.99 -8.10 -25.78
C VAL A 201 -1.29 -7.29 -26.85
N LEU A 202 -2.05 -6.71 -27.76
CA LEU A 202 -1.51 -5.80 -28.76
C LEU A 202 -1.24 -4.41 -28.15
N ARG A 203 -0.12 -3.80 -28.50
CA ARG A 203 0.21 -2.40 -28.15
C ARG A 203 -0.60 -1.38 -28.94
N SER A 204 -1.03 -1.76 -30.14
CA SER A 204 -1.73 -0.88 -31.08
C SER A 204 -2.77 -1.69 -31.86
N PRO A 205 -3.86 -1.05 -32.31
CA PRO A 205 -4.90 -1.75 -33.07
C PRO A 205 -4.33 -2.25 -34.40
N MET A 206 -4.67 -3.49 -34.76
CA MET A 206 -4.24 -4.12 -36.01
C MET A 206 -5.44 -4.55 -36.86
N ARG A 207 -5.29 -4.42 -38.17
CA ARG A 207 -6.31 -4.85 -39.15
C ARG A 207 -5.98 -6.24 -39.67
N ASN A 208 -6.97 -6.87 -40.31
CA ASN A 208 -6.73 -8.10 -41.07
C ASN A 208 -5.69 -7.86 -42.18
N GLY A 209 -4.83 -8.85 -42.39
CA GLY A 209 -3.69 -8.82 -43.30
C GLY A 209 -2.39 -8.30 -42.68
N MET A 210 -2.42 -7.66 -41.50
CA MET A 210 -1.21 -7.22 -40.81
C MET A 210 -0.59 -8.36 -40.01
N ILE A 211 0.70 -8.61 -40.22
CA ILE A 211 1.45 -9.64 -39.49
C ILE A 211 1.86 -9.08 -38.13
N ILE A 212 1.51 -9.80 -37.07
CA ILE A 212 1.86 -9.42 -35.70
C ILE A 212 3.35 -9.73 -35.45
N GLY A 213 4.14 -8.70 -35.19
CA GLY A 213 5.54 -8.83 -34.80
C GLY A 213 5.73 -8.91 -33.28
N LYS A 214 6.94 -9.27 -32.87
CA LYS A 214 7.32 -9.32 -31.44
C LYS A 214 7.17 -7.96 -30.74
N ASN A 215 7.45 -6.86 -31.44
CA ASN A 215 7.39 -5.52 -30.87
C ASN A 215 5.96 -5.02 -30.69
N ASP A 216 4.98 -5.63 -31.37
CA ASP A 216 3.59 -5.23 -31.27
C ASP A 216 2.87 -5.86 -30.08
N ILE A 217 3.53 -6.79 -29.41
CA ILE A 217 3.00 -7.52 -28.26
C ILE A 217 3.53 -6.91 -26.96
N GLU A 218 2.64 -6.88 -25.98
CA GLU A 218 2.91 -6.53 -24.61
C GLU A 218 2.32 -7.59 -23.69
N MET A 219 3.08 -7.98 -22.65
CA MET A 219 2.59 -8.92 -21.65
C MET A 219 1.97 -8.12 -20.51
N ILE A 220 0.68 -8.31 -20.26
CA ILE A 220 -0.01 -7.73 -19.11
C ILE A 220 -0.45 -8.83 -18.15
N SER A 221 -0.58 -8.49 -16.87
CA SER A 221 -1.11 -9.41 -15.85
C SER A 221 -2.57 -9.10 -15.61
N LEU A 222 -3.44 -10.09 -15.80
CA LEU A 222 -4.88 -9.97 -15.58
C LEU A 222 -5.38 -11.06 -14.63
N PRO A 223 -6.48 -10.82 -13.89
CA PRO A 223 -7.11 -11.84 -13.08
C PRO A 223 -7.56 -13.03 -13.93
N ALA A 224 -7.25 -14.25 -13.49
CA ALA A 224 -7.56 -15.48 -14.22
C ALA A 224 -9.05 -15.64 -14.55
N HIS A 225 -9.93 -15.11 -13.69
CA HIS A 225 -11.38 -15.20 -13.86
C HIS A 225 -11.94 -14.26 -14.94
N GLU A 226 -11.19 -13.25 -15.37
CA GLU A 226 -11.55 -12.38 -16.49
C GLU A 226 -11.16 -13.00 -17.85
N LEU A 227 -10.32 -14.03 -17.85
CA LEU A 227 -9.82 -14.66 -19.06
C LEU A 227 -10.80 -15.69 -19.60
N GLN A 228 -10.95 -15.71 -20.93
CA GLN A 228 -11.76 -16.71 -21.62
C GLN A 228 -10.96 -17.99 -21.86
N HIS A 229 -11.64 -19.12 -22.06
CA HIS A 229 -11.00 -20.43 -22.20
C HIS A 229 -10.04 -20.53 -23.41
N SER A 230 -10.28 -19.77 -24.48
CA SER A 230 -9.46 -19.71 -25.70
C SER A 230 -8.41 -18.60 -25.70
N THR A 231 -8.13 -18.00 -24.55
CA THR A 231 -7.11 -16.95 -24.42
C THR A 231 -5.73 -17.55 -24.62
N LEU A 232 -4.91 -16.90 -25.44
CA LEU A 232 -3.51 -17.27 -25.62
C LEU A 232 -2.68 -16.75 -24.44
N PHE A 233 -1.69 -17.53 -23.99
CA PHE A 233 -0.87 -17.17 -22.82
C PHE A 233 0.58 -16.84 -23.18
N ASN A 234 1.06 -17.34 -24.34
CA ASN A 234 2.43 -17.10 -24.79
C ASN A 234 2.43 -16.14 -25.98
N ALA A 235 3.43 -15.26 -26.05
CA ALA A 235 3.56 -14.33 -27.17
C ALA A 235 3.90 -15.07 -28.46
N GLU A 236 4.62 -16.19 -28.36
CA GLU A 236 5.04 -17.05 -29.45
C GLU A 236 3.86 -17.63 -30.25
N ASP A 237 2.72 -17.84 -29.57
CA ASP A 237 1.49 -18.35 -30.20
C ASP A 237 0.78 -17.27 -31.04
N VAL A 238 1.18 -16.00 -30.91
CA VAL A 238 0.59 -14.84 -31.59
C VAL A 238 1.50 -14.33 -32.71
N ILE A 239 2.83 -14.40 -32.52
CA ILE A 239 3.81 -13.85 -33.45
C ILE A 239 3.73 -14.54 -34.81
N GLY A 240 3.71 -13.75 -35.89
CA GLY A 240 3.65 -14.24 -37.26
C GLY A 240 2.23 -14.57 -37.75
N LEU A 241 1.22 -14.45 -36.90
CA LEU A 241 -0.19 -14.54 -37.29
C LEU A 241 -0.74 -13.16 -37.67
N THR A 242 -1.89 -13.14 -38.32
CA THR A 242 -2.69 -11.95 -38.61
C THR A 242 -4.04 -12.04 -37.89
N PRO A 243 -4.60 -10.91 -37.43
CA PRO A 243 -5.99 -10.87 -36.99
C PRO A 243 -6.98 -11.24 -38.12
N ARG A 244 -8.04 -11.99 -37.82
CA ARG A 244 -9.17 -12.24 -38.75
C ARG A 244 -10.04 -11.01 -38.96
N ARG A 245 -10.14 -10.17 -37.93
CA ARG A 245 -10.88 -8.91 -37.89
C ARG A 245 -10.03 -7.85 -37.21
N ILE A 246 -10.51 -6.61 -37.15
CA ILE A 246 -9.79 -5.59 -36.39
C ILE A 246 -9.59 -6.03 -34.94
N ALA A 247 -8.32 -6.12 -34.52
CA ALA A 247 -7.93 -6.43 -33.16
C ALA A 247 -7.58 -5.13 -32.45
N HIS A 248 -8.08 -4.96 -31.23
CA HIS A 248 -7.89 -3.75 -30.45
C HIS A 248 -6.70 -3.88 -29.50
N ALA A 249 -6.01 -2.76 -29.26
CA ALA A 249 -4.95 -2.70 -28.28
C ALA A 249 -5.45 -3.02 -26.86
N GLY A 250 -4.58 -3.64 -26.04
CA GLY A 250 -4.82 -3.91 -24.63
C GLY A 250 -5.81 -5.03 -24.32
N LYS A 251 -6.38 -5.70 -25.34
CA LYS A 251 -7.26 -6.86 -25.14
C LYS A 251 -6.49 -8.18 -25.23
N PRO A 252 -6.77 -9.16 -24.36
CA PRO A 252 -6.22 -10.51 -24.49
C PRO A 252 -6.57 -11.12 -25.85
N MET A 253 -5.57 -11.70 -26.50
CA MET A 253 -5.72 -12.34 -27.80
C MET A 253 -6.28 -13.75 -27.63
N MET A 254 -7.20 -14.14 -28.50
CA MET A 254 -7.80 -15.47 -28.52
C MET A 254 -7.37 -16.24 -29.75
N GLU A 255 -7.21 -17.56 -29.62
CA GLU A 255 -6.79 -18.43 -30.72
C GLU A 255 -7.69 -18.31 -31.96
N GLY A 256 -9.00 -18.27 -31.76
CA GLY A 256 -9.98 -18.15 -32.83
C GLY A 256 -10.03 -16.79 -33.54
N GLU A 257 -9.38 -15.76 -33.00
CA GLU A 257 -9.33 -14.42 -33.61
C GLU A 257 -8.12 -14.23 -34.53
N LEU A 258 -7.19 -15.16 -34.51
CA LEU A 258 -5.97 -15.15 -35.30
C LEU A 258 -6.03 -16.19 -36.42
N GLU A 259 -5.27 -15.92 -37.47
CA GLU A 259 -5.05 -16.86 -38.56
C GLU A 259 -3.67 -16.67 -39.17
N ARG A 260 -3.25 -17.65 -39.97
CA ARG A 260 -2.00 -17.52 -40.71
C ARG A 260 -2.16 -16.45 -41.80
N PRO A 261 -1.15 -15.61 -42.03
CA PRO A 261 -1.21 -14.60 -43.08
C PRO A 261 -1.39 -15.26 -44.44
N GLN A 262 -2.35 -14.75 -45.22
CA GLN A 262 -2.50 -15.13 -46.60
C GLN A 262 -1.35 -14.51 -47.39
N ILE A 263 -0.60 -15.34 -48.09
CA ILE A 263 0.57 -14.92 -48.90
C ILE A 263 0.33 -15.11 -50.40
N VAL A 264 -0.85 -15.65 -50.74
CA VAL A 264 -1.39 -15.73 -52.09
C VAL A 264 -2.86 -15.35 -52.01
N ASP A 265 -3.26 -14.36 -52.79
CA ASP A 265 -4.64 -13.92 -52.92
C ASP A 265 -5.36 -14.57 -54.11
N ARG A 266 -6.68 -14.75 -54.00
CA ARG A 266 -7.50 -15.19 -55.13
C ARG A 266 -7.38 -14.22 -56.30
N GLY A 267 -7.01 -14.76 -57.45
CA GLY A 267 -6.83 -14.02 -58.70
C GLY A 267 -5.42 -13.45 -58.87
N GLU A 268 -4.53 -13.64 -57.90
CA GLU A 268 -3.15 -13.21 -57.99
C GLU A 268 -2.36 -14.02 -59.02
N THR A 269 -1.36 -13.39 -59.64
CA THR A 269 -0.48 -14.05 -60.61
C THR A 269 0.68 -14.70 -59.87
N ILE A 270 0.69 -16.02 -59.89
CA ILE A 270 1.64 -16.86 -59.15
C ILE A 270 2.59 -17.61 -60.08
N THR A 271 3.69 -18.11 -59.52
CA THR A 271 4.60 -19.04 -60.20
C THR A 271 4.32 -20.44 -59.69
N ILE A 272 3.93 -21.32 -60.62
CA ILE A 272 3.69 -22.74 -60.36
C ILE A 272 5.01 -23.48 -60.56
N PHE A 273 5.49 -24.17 -59.55
CA PHE A 273 6.64 -25.07 -59.62
C PHE A 273 6.18 -26.52 -59.64
N PHE A 274 6.64 -27.30 -60.60
CA PHE A 274 6.48 -28.75 -60.63
C PHE A 274 7.84 -29.41 -60.45
N ARG A 275 7.94 -30.40 -59.57
CA ARG A 275 9.18 -31.12 -59.30
C ARG A 275 8.96 -32.62 -59.38
N GLU A 276 9.70 -33.28 -60.26
CA GLU A 276 9.73 -34.73 -60.38
C GLU A 276 11.19 -35.20 -60.53
N GLY A 277 11.74 -35.80 -59.47
CA GLY A 277 13.16 -36.17 -59.42
C GLY A 277 14.09 -34.95 -59.64
N PRO A 278 15.02 -34.98 -60.62
CA PRO A 278 15.88 -33.84 -60.95
C PRO A 278 15.20 -32.78 -61.83
N LEU A 279 13.99 -33.04 -62.34
CA LEU A 279 13.26 -32.10 -63.20
C LEU A 279 12.55 -31.04 -62.35
N MET A 280 12.80 -29.76 -62.65
CA MET A 280 12.08 -28.63 -62.07
C MET A 280 11.52 -27.76 -63.20
N LEU A 281 10.20 -27.73 -63.31
CA LEU A 281 9.49 -26.89 -64.27
C LEU A 281 8.87 -25.70 -63.55
N SER A 282 8.85 -24.55 -64.19
CA SER A 282 8.14 -23.36 -63.71
C SER A 282 7.18 -22.84 -64.78
N ALA A 283 6.00 -22.41 -64.36
CA ALA A 283 4.99 -21.82 -65.24
C ALA A 283 4.28 -20.66 -64.54
N LYS A 284 3.78 -19.68 -65.30
CA LYS A 284 2.91 -18.65 -64.76
C LYS A 284 1.49 -19.17 -64.61
N GLY A 285 0.89 -18.89 -63.47
CA GLY A 285 -0.46 -19.28 -63.13
C GLY A 285 -1.26 -18.14 -62.50
N LYS A 286 -2.54 -18.40 -62.29
CA LYS A 286 -3.46 -17.54 -61.55
C LYS A 286 -4.08 -18.33 -60.41
N ALA A 287 -4.03 -17.80 -59.19
CA ALA A 287 -4.64 -18.45 -58.03
C ALA A 287 -6.18 -18.38 -58.12
N LEU A 288 -6.87 -19.48 -57.87
CA LEU A 288 -8.35 -19.51 -57.81
C LEU A 288 -8.87 -19.40 -56.36
N GLN A 289 -8.00 -19.60 -55.38
CA GLN A 289 -8.28 -19.49 -53.95
C GLN A 289 -7.13 -18.74 -53.27
N SER A 290 -7.44 -17.98 -52.23
CA SER A 290 -6.40 -17.45 -51.34
C SER A 290 -5.86 -18.56 -50.45
N GLY A 291 -4.60 -18.45 -50.03
CA GLY A 291 -3.97 -19.45 -49.17
C GLY A 291 -2.81 -18.87 -48.35
N ALA A 292 -2.65 -19.40 -47.15
CA ALA A 292 -1.44 -19.22 -46.37
C ALA A 292 -0.38 -20.26 -46.77
N LYS A 293 0.86 -20.06 -46.30
CA LYS A 293 1.93 -21.04 -46.51
C LYS A 293 1.52 -22.43 -46.05
N GLY A 294 1.68 -23.42 -46.93
CA GLY A 294 1.32 -24.81 -46.70
C GLY A 294 -0.14 -25.17 -47.02
N ASP A 295 -0.98 -24.21 -47.41
CA ASP A 295 -2.35 -24.50 -47.81
C ASP A 295 -2.40 -25.08 -49.23
N LEU A 296 -3.29 -26.06 -49.43
CA LEU A 296 -3.61 -26.59 -50.75
C LEU A 296 -4.62 -25.66 -51.43
N ILE A 297 -4.22 -25.01 -52.51
CA ILE A 297 -5.06 -24.10 -53.28
C ILE A 297 -5.16 -24.55 -54.74
N ARG A 298 -6.32 -24.28 -55.34
CA ARG A 298 -6.54 -24.46 -56.77
C ARG A 298 -5.93 -23.30 -57.56
N VAL A 299 -5.18 -23.60 -58.60
CA VAL A 299 -4.54 -22.61 -59.49
C VAL A 299 -4.77 -22.96 -60.96
N THR A 300 -4.79 -21.96 -61.84
CA THR A 300 -4.90 -22.16 -63.30
C THR A 300 -3.58 -21.81 -63.97
N ASN A 301 -3.03 -22.73 -64.78
CA ASN A 301 -1.85 -22.46 -65.60
C ASN A 301 -2.25 -21.57 -66.79
N LEU A 302 -1.59 -20.42 -66.94
CA LEU A 302 -1.94 -19.45 -67.99
C LEU A 302 -1.51 -19.90 -69.40
N GLY A 303 -0.51 -20.78 -69.50
CA GLY A 303 -0.04 -21.32 -70.77
C GLY A 303 -0.92 -22.44 -71.32
N SER A 304 -1.53 -23.26 -70.45
CA SER A 304 -2.36 -24.41 -70.85
C SER A 304 -3.86 -24.24 -70.56
N SER A 305 -4.25 -23.20 -69.82
CA SER A 305 -5.61 -22.97 -69.32
C SER A 305 -6.17 -24.13 -68.47
N ARG A 306 -5.30 -25.02 -67.96
CA ARG A 306 -5.71 -26.13 -67.07
C ARG A 306 -5.62 -25.71 -65.61
N SER A 307 -6.56 -26.19 -64.81
CA SER A 307 -6.54 -26.02 -63.36
C SER A 307 -5.87 -27.22 -62.68
N VAL A 308 -5.03 -26.93 -61.70
CA VAL A 308 -4.27 -27.91 -60.90
C VAL A 308 -4.32 -27.50 -59.43
N ASP A 309 -4.25 -28.46 -58.52
CA ASP A 309 -4.16 -28.21 -57.09
C ASP A 309 -2.69 -28.21 -56.68
N GLY A 310 -2.28 -27.22 -55.88
CA GLY A 310 -0.90 -27.09 -55.43
C GLY A 310 -0.81 -26.48 -54.05
N VAL A 311 0.33 -26.71 -53.39
CA VAL A 311 0.60 -26.23 -52.03
C VAL A 311 1.35 -24.92 -52.09
N VAL A 312 0.87 -23.90 -51.38
CA VAL A 312 1.54 -22.60 -51.29
C VAL A 312 2.90 -22.75 -50.60
N SER A 313 3.99 -22.47 -51.31
CA SER A 313 5.35 -22.61 -50.78
C SER A 313 5.96 -21.30 -50.29
N GLY A 314 5.53 -20.19 -50.87
CA GLY A 314 6.08 -18.85 -50.62
C GLY A 314 5.18 -17.76 -51.19
N GLU A 315 5.61 -16.51 -51.07
CA GLU A 315 4.88 -15.37 -51.61
C GLU A 315 4.80 -15.50 -53.13
N ASN A 316 3.58 -15.56 -53.67
CA ASN A 316 3.34 -15.79 -55.09
C ASN A 316 3.91 -17.10 -55.67
N GLU A 317 4.14 -18.12 -54.83
CA GLU A 317 4.71 -19.41 -55.24
C GLU A 317 3.85 -20.60 -54.78
N VAL A 318 3.60 -21.53 -55.70
CA VAL A 318 2.84 -22.76 -55.45
C VAL A 318 3.58 -23.95 -56.04
N ILE A 319 3.71 -25.02 -55.25
CA ILE A 319 4.30 -26.30 -55.70
C ILE A 319 3.18 -27.28 -56.01
N VAL A 320 3.22 -27.86 -57.20
CA VAL A 320 2.36 -28.95 -57.65
C VAL A 320 3.18 -30.24 -57.72
N GLN A 321 2.59 -31.35 -57.27
CA GLN A 321 3.18 -32.69 -57.29
C GLN A 321 2.48 -33.57 -58.32
#